data_AF-A0A8D8ZQ54-F1
#
_entry.id   AF-A0A8D8ZQ54-F1
#
_cell.length_a   1.000
_cell.length_b   1.000
_cell.length_c   1.000
_cell.angle_alpha   90.00
_cell.angle_beta   90.00
_cell.angle_gamma   90.00
#
_symmetry.space_group_name_H-M   'P 1'
#
loop_
_entity.id
_entity.type
_entity.pdbx_description
1 polymer ?
#
loop_
_entity_poly.entity_id
_entity_poly.type
_entity_poly.pdbx_seq_one_letter_code
_entity_poly.pdbx_strand_id
1 'polypeptide(L)'
;MWLVPKLILDGLVIAIIAFSINISMASILAKKMNYKVNSNQELLASGFSNIFASFFSCVPFAASLSRSLIQMQSGGQTQLTSGVCCGCLVFVLLYVGPFFEPLPHCVLTAIVIVAMKGMILQMHDFVTYWRESVIEGIVWGATFSSVVLLDIDYGLVIGICLSLVCVIFMSQKVLVTRLGRIFTTDIYVESDRYKSAFEIPGVVILRLLGGINFVTKDKVVKKIAKNIKAASQEFETQFVILDMMAVSSVDSSTVKAFQQFNKDLKAQDITMKFVQFTEPVRKVFQRCNFFAEFDESCLFPTIHDAVLDSVTLTNNNGRLKTSFTNLTDIITLGSSSTLNSLSHKVSSKL
;
A
#
# COMPACT_ATOMS: atom_id res chain seq x y z
N MET A 1 24.72 16.52 -35.40
CA MET A 1 23.31 16.45 -34.95
C MET A 1 22.78 15.02 -34.74
N TRP A 2 23.30 14.00 -35.44
CA TRP A 2 22.87 12.59 -35.30
C TRP A 2 23.33 11.84 -34.03
N LEU A 3 24.22 12.43 -33.22
CA LEU A 3 24.75 11.79 -32.02
C LEU A 3 23.82 11.94 -30.81
N VAL A 4 23.16 13.11 -30.68
CA VAL A 4 22.27 13.42 -29.55
C VAL A 4 21.12 12.42 -29.43
N PRO A 5 20.39 12.05 -30.52
CA PRO A 5 19.32 11.07 -30.43
C PRO A 5 19.79 9.66 -30.02
N LYS A 6 21.06 9.31 -30.29
CA LYS A 6 21.63 8.01 -29.90
C LYS A 6 22.02 7.97 -28.42
N LEU A 7 22.52 9.08 -27.88
CA LEU A 7 23.00 9.15 -26.50
C LEU A 7 21.95 9.58 -25.48
N ILE A 8 20.78 10.07 -25.94
CA ILE A 8 19.79 10.63 -25.03
C ILE A 8 19.19 9.58 -24.09
N LEU A 9 19.03 8.33 -24.57
CA LEU A 9 18.48 7.24 -23.77
C LEU A 9 19.48 6.83 -22.69
N ASP A 10 20.72 6.53 -23.07
CA ASP A 10 21.81 6.15 -22.16
C ASP A 10 22.08 7.27 -21.14
N GLY A 11 22.12 8.52 -21.59
CA GLY A 11 22.30 9.69 -20.73
C GLY A 11 21.15 9.86 -19.72
N LEU A 12 19.91 9.57 -20.11
CA LEU A 12 18.76 9.61 -19.21
C LEU A 12 18.82 8.50 -18.16
N VAL A 13 19.21 7.28 -18.56
CA VAL A 13 19.42 6.15 -17.63
C VAL A 13 20.50 6.50 -16.60
N ILE A 14 21.66 7.00 -17.06
CA ILE A 14 22.76 7.41 -16.18
C ILE A 14 22.31 8.53 -15.24
N ALA A 15 21.55 9.52 -15.73
CA ALA A 15 21.05 10.62 -14.90
C ALA A 15 20.10 10.13 -13.79
N ILE A 16 19.18 9.20 -14.10
CA ILE A 16 18.27 8.60 -13.13
C ILE A 16 19.05 7.81 -12.07
N ILE A 17 20.00 6.98 -12.48
CA ILE A 17 20.82 6.18 -11.56
C ILE A 17 21.68 7.09 -10.68
N ALA A 18 22.39 8.05 -11.26
CA ALA A 18 23.25 8.98 -10.53
C ALA A 18 22.47 9.80 -9.50
N PHE A 19 21.30 10.34 -9.89
CA PHE A 19 20.43 11.06 -8.96
C PHE A 19 19.88 10.14 -7.86
N SER A 20 19.45 8.93 -8.19
CA SER A 20 18.96 7.94 -7.23
C SER A 20 20.01 7.59 -6.17
N ILE A 21 21.27 7.40 -6.59
CA ILE A 21 22.40 7.17 -5.67
C ILE A 21 22.64 8.40 -4.79
N ASN A 22 22.65 9.60 -5.37
CA ASN A 22 22.86 10.85 -4.64
C ASN A 22 21.81 11.04 -3.54
N ILE A 23 20.51 10.94 -3.88
CA ILE A 23 19.44 11.17 -2.92
C ILE A 23 19.37 10.08 -1.85
N SER A 24 19.65 8.82 -2.23
CA SER A 24 19.70 7.69 -1.28
C SER A 24 20.80 7.91 -0.24
N MET A 25 21.98 8.30 -0.69
CA MET A 25 23.12 8.58 0.16
C MET A 25 22.90 9.84 1.02
N ALA A 26 22.39 10.92 0.44
CA ALA A 26 22.04 12.14 1.18
C ALA A 26 21.05 11.83 2.29
N SER A 27 20.04 10.99 2.01
CA SER A 27 19.05 10.56 3.01
C SER A 27 19.67 9.73 4.15
N ILE A 28 20.65 8.86 3.85
CA ILE A 28 21.37 8.09 4.88
C ILE A 28 22.15 9.02 5.80
N LEU A 29 22.89 10.00 5.24
CA LEU A 29 23.68 10.94 6.01
C LEU A 29 22.81 11.92 6.80
N ALA A 30 21.70 12.37 6.21
CA ALA A 30 20.72 13.24 6.85
C ALA A 30 20.09 12.62 8.09
N LYS A 31 19.76 11.32 8.03
CA LYS A 31 19.29 10.56 9.20
C LYS A 31 20.35 10.47 10.29
N LYS A 32 21.62 10.24 9.93
CA LYS A 32 22.72 10.15 10.92
C LYS A 32 23.03 11.49 11.58
N MET A 33 22.96 12.58 10.82
CA MET A 33 23.34 13.93 11.26
C MET A 33 22.14 14.80 11.65
N ASN A 34 20.92 14.24 11.64
CA ASN A 34 19.67 14.91 12.00
C ASN A 34 19.40 16.23 11.26
N TYR A 35 19.61 16.26 9.95
CA TYR A 35 19.22 17.40 9.10
C TYR A 35 18.21 16.98 8.02
N LYS A 36 17.60 17.97 7.35
CA LYS A 36 16.64 17.74 6.27
C LYS A 36 17.32 17.91 4.90
N VAL A 37 17.03 17.00 3.98
CA VAL A 37 17.51 17.07 2.58
C VAL A 37 16.38 17.56 1.69
N ASN A 38 16.71 18.44 0.75
CA ASN A 38 15.80 18.89 -0.30
C ASN A 38 16.18 18.21 -1.63
N SER A 39 15.36 17.25 -2.07
CA SER A 39 15.62 16.46 -3.28
C SER A 39 15.70 17.32 -4.56
N ASN A 40 14.92 18.39 -4.66
CA ASN A 40 14.95 19.28 -5.83
C ASN A 40 16.29 20.03 -5.91
N GLN A 41 16.82 20.45 -4.75
CA GLN A 41 18.10 21.13 -4.67
C GLN A 41 19.26 20.17 -5.03
N GLU A 42 19.22 18.93 -4.56
CA GLU A 42 20.22 17.90 -4.91
C GLU A 42 20.18 17.57 -6.41
N LEU A 43 18.99 17.51 -7.02
CA LEU A 43 18.85 17.28 -8.45
C LEU A 43 19.49 18.40 -9.26
N LEU A 44 19.18 19.66 -8.92
CA LEU A 44 19.75 20.83 -9.59
C LEU A 44 21.27 20.89 -9.38
N ALA A 45 21.76 20.71 -8.15
CA ALA A 45 23.18 20.72 -7.84
C ALA A 45 23.95 19.63 -8.62
N SER A 46 23.43 18.40 -8.64
CA SER A 46 24.02 17.29 -9.39
C SER A 46 24.02 17.55 -10.90
N GLY A 47 22.91 18.09 -11.43
CA GLY A 47 22.78 18.43 -12.85
C GLY A 47 23.78 19.51 -13.27
N PHE A 48 23.84 20.63 -12.54
CA PHE A 48 24.80 21.70 -12.82
C PHE A 48 26.24 21.23 -12.70
N SER A 49 26.55 20.40 -11.69
CA SER A 49 27.91 19.89 -11.49
C SER A 49 28.35 18.97 -12.64
N ASN A 50 27.46 18.10 -13.13
CA ASN A 50 27.74 17.24 -14.29
C ASN A 50 27.83 18.02 -15.61
N ILE A 51 26.99 19.06 -15.81
CA ILE A 51 27.10 19.96 -16.97
C ILE A 51 28.44 20.67 -16.95
N PHE A 52 28.83 21.25 -15.81
CA PHE A 52 30.12 21.94 -15.66
C PHE A 52 31.30 20.99 -15.93
N ALA A 53 31.26 19.78 -15.39
CA ALA A 53 32.32 18.78 -15.59
C ALA A 53 32.44 18.28 -17.03
N SER A 54 31.34 18.29 -17.80
CA SER A 54 31.36 17.86 -19.21
C SER A 54 32.29 18.70 -20.09
N PHE A 55 32.56 19.96 -19.73
CA PHE A 55 33.52 20.83 -20.43
C PHE A 55 34.99 20.43 -20.22
N PHE A 56 35.26 19.55 -19.24
CA PHE A 56 36.61 19.12 -18.85
C PHE A 56 36.86 17.63 -19.12
N SER A 57 36.12 17.04 -20.07
CA SER A 57 36.23 15.61 -20.42
C SER A 57 35.99 14.65 -19.25
N CYS A 58 35.21 15.07 -18.25
CA CYS A 58 34.82 14.19 -17.15
C CYS A 58 33.73 13.22 -17.57
N VAL A 59 33.81 11.99 -17.03
CA VAL A 59 32.69 11.04 -17.08
C VAL A 59 31.59 11.47 -16.10
N PRO A 60 30.31 11.12 -16.36
CA PRO A 60 29.24 11.37 -15.41
C PRO A 60 29.57 10.78 -14.03
N PHE A 61 29.34 11.57 -12.98
CA PHE A 61 29.66 11.16 -11.63
C PHE A 61 28.46 11.25 -10.70
N ALA A 62 28.50 10.41 -9.66
CA ALA A 62 27.54 10.34 -8.59
C ALA A 62 28.27 10.33 -7.24
N ALA A 63 27.50 10.44 -6.16
CA ALA A 63 27.98 10.47 -4.81
C ALA A 63 28.50 9.09 -4.39
N SER A 64 29.51 9.10 -3.51
CA SER A 64 30.21 7.90 -3.08
C SER A 64 30.00 7.68 -1.58
N LEU A 65 29.16 6.70 -1.24
CA LEU A 65 28.79 6.39 0.13
C LEU A 65 30.03 6.11 1.00
N SER A 66 30.96 5.29 0.51
CA SER A 66 32.20 4.95 1.21
C SER A 66 33.02 6.21 1.57
N ARG A 67 33.26 7.11 0.60
CA ARG A 67 34.05 8.32 0.83
C ARG A 67 33.40 9.28 1.81
N SER A 68 32.09 9.48 1.73
CA SER A 68 31.43 10.42 2.66
C SER A 68 31.21 9.85 4.05
N LEU A 69 31.08 8.52 4.19
CA LEU A 69 31.08 7.89 5.51
C LEU A 69 32.42 8.07 6.20
N ILE A 70 33.54 7.89 5.48
CA ILE A 70 34.88 8.15 6.02
C ILE A 70 35.01 9.62 6.41
N GLN A 71 34.63 10.56 5.52
CA GLN A 71 34.67 11.98 5.83
C GLN A 71 33.88 12.34 7.11
N MET A 72 32.68 11.79 7.25
CA MET A 72 31.84 12.00 8.43
C MET A 72 32.44 11.35 9.69
N GLN A 73 32.99 10.13 9.59
CA GLN A 73 33.67 9.44 10.70
C GLN A 73 34.95 10.16 11.14
N SER A 74 35.65 10.81 10.22
CA SER A 74 36.79 11.68 10.50
C SER A 74 36.41 13.05 11.07
N GLY A 75 35.12 13.30 11.34
CA GLY A 75 34.63 14.55 11.94
C GLY A 75 34.38 15.69 10.94
N GLY A 76 34.38 15.43 9.64
CA GLY A 76 34.08 16.42 8.60
C GLY A 76 32.60 16.82 8.63
N GLN A 77 32.32 18.08 8.97
CA GLN A 77 30.95 18.62 9.08
C GLN A 77 30.58 19.62 7.97
N THR A 78 31.55 20.11 7.20
CA THR A 78 31.33 21.15 6.18
C THR A 78 31.85 20.71 4.81
N GLN A 79 31.35 21.36 3.75
CA GLN A 79 31.80 21.12 2.37
C GLN A 79 33.23 21.61 2.10
N LEU A 80 33.80 22.41 3.01
CA LEU A 80 35.21 22.83 2.93
C LEU A 80 36.15 21.62 2.95
N THR A 81 35.78 20.55 3.66
CA THR A 81 36.55 19.30 3.67
C THR A 81 36.69 18.72 2.26
N SER A 82 35.61 18.75 1.47
CA SER A 82 35.64 18.27 0.08
C SER A 82 36.52 19.15 -0.83
N GLY A 83 36.57 20.46 -0.57
CA GLY A 83 37.49 21.38 -1.24
C GLY A 83 38.96 21.08 -0.93
N VAL A 84 39.30 20.83 0.34
CA VAL A 84 40.66 20.43 0.75
C VAL A 84 41.03 19.10 0.12
N CYS A 85 40.13 18.11 0.13
CA CYS A 85 40.36 16.82 -0.54
C CYS A 85 40.61 16.98 -2.04
N CYS A 86 39.87 17.88 -2.72
CA CYS A 86 40.09 18.18 -4.13
C CYS A 86 41.49 18.77 -4.36
N GLY A 87 41.92 19.73 -3.55
CA GLY A 87 43.28 20.30 -3.62
C GLY A 87 44.37 19.25 -3.42
N CYS A 88 44.22 18.36 -2.43
CA CYS A 88 45.14 17.25 -2.21
C CYS A 88 45.17 16.29 -3.41
N LEU A 89 44.02 15.99 -4.02
CA LEU A 89 43.95 15.13 -5.22
C LEU A 89 44.69 15.76 -6.40
N VAL A 90 44.51 17.07 -6.65
CA VAL A 90 45.24 17.79 -7.69
C VAL A 90 46.75 17.73 -7.45
N PHE A 91 47.20 17.95 -6.20
CA PHE A 91 48.60 17.85 -5.83
C PHE A 91 49.17 16.44 -6.09
N VAL A 92 48.46 15.40 -5.66
CA VAL A 92 48.87 14.00 -5.86
C VAL A 92 48.96 13.68 -7.36
N LEU A 93 47.98 14.10 -8.17
CA LEU A 93 47.99 13.83 -9.61
C LEU A 93 49.14 14.52 -10.34
N LEU A 94 49.49 15.76 -9.97
CA LEU A 94 50.55 16.52 -10.64
C LEU A 94 51.96 16.10 -10.20
N TYR A 95 52.18 15.83 -8.92
CA TYR A 95 53.52 15.58 -8.38
C TYR A 95 53.81 14.11 -8.07
N VAL A 96 52.81 13.36 -7.61
CA VAL A 96 52.96 11.95 -7.22
C VAL A 96 52.56 10.99 -8.35
N GLY A 97 51.74 11.46 -9.29
CA GLY A 97 51.25 10.70 -10.45
C GLY A 97 52.30 9.84 -11.16
N PRO A 98 53.49 10.38 -11.52
CA PRO A 98 54.54 9.61 -12.21
C PRO A 98 55.03 8.38 -11.44
N PHE A 99 54.95 8.39 -10.10
CA PHE A 99 55.34 7.24 -9.28
C PHE A 99 54.34 6.08 -9.33
N PHE A 100 53.12 6.32 -9.82
CA PHE A 100 52.10 5.29 -10.01
C PHE A 100 52.13 4.63 -11.38
N GLU A 101 52.97 5.10 -12.32
CA GLU A 101 53.13 4.48 -13.64
C GLU A 101 53.54 2.98 -13.60
N PRO A 102 54.48 2.53 -12.75
CA PRO A 102 54.86 1.12 -12.69
C PRO A 102 53.87 0.23 -11.91
N LEU A 103 52.72 0.78 -11.46
CA LEU A 103 51.81 0.06 -10.58
C LEU A 103 51.11 -1.09 -11.33
N PRO A 104 51.25 -2.36 -10.88
CA PRO A 104 50.65 -3.49 -11.57
C PRO A 104 49.12 -3.44 -11.55
N HIS A 105 48.48 -3.79 -12.67
CA HIS A 105 47.01 -3.89 -12.77
C HIS A 105 46.39 -4.82 -11.71
N CYS A 106 47.12 -5.84 -11.25
CA CYS A 106 46.68 -6.75 -10.19
C CYS A 106 46.33 -6.02 -8.88
N VAL A 107 47.09 -4.96 -8.53
CA VAL A 107 46.84 -4.17 -7.32
C VAL A 107 45.53 -3.39 -7.46
N LEU A 108 45.28 -2.80 -8.63
CA LEU A 108 44.05 -2.07 -8.91
C LEU A 108 42.82 -2.98 -8.85
N THR A 109 42.90 -4.18 -9.46
CA THR A 109 41.82 -5.18 -9.40
C THR A 109 41.55 -5.62 -7.96
N ALA A 110 42.59 -5.83 -7.13
CA ALA A 110 42.41 -6.19 -5.73
C ALA A 110 41.66 -5.09 -4.94
N ILE A 111 41.99 -3.81 -5.18
CA ILE A 111 41.29 -2.68 -4.57
C ILE A 111 39.82 -2.65 -4.98
N VAL A 112 39.51 -2.89 -6.27
CA VAL A 112 38.13 -2.94 -6.77
C VAL A 112 37.34 -4.08 -6.12
N ILE A 113 37.91 -5.29 -6.02
CA ILE A 113 37.26 -6.45 -5.37
C ILE A 113 36.93 -6.14 -3.90
N VAL A 114 37.88 -5.56 -3.17
CA VAL A 114 37.67 -5.18 -1.76
C VAL A 114 36.59 -4.10 -1.63
N ALA A 115 36.56 -3.12 -2.53
CA ALA A 115 35.53 -2.09 -2.56
C ALA A 115 34.13 -2.65 -2.85
N MET A 116 34.03 -3.69 -3.70
CA MET A 116 32.77 -4.33 -4.07
C MET A 116 32.27 -5.36 -3.05
N LYS A 117 33.08 -5.78 -2.07
CA LYS A 117 32.70 -6.77 -1.04
C LYS A 117 31.38 -6.42 -0.36
N GLY A 118 31.16 -5.14 -0.02
CA GLY A 118 29.92 -4.68 0.63
C GLY A 118 28.68 -4.86 -0.24
N MET A 119 28.82 -4.69 -1.56
CA MET A 119 27.72 -4.85 -2.52
C MET A 119 27.42 -6.34 -2.76
N ILE A 120 28.44 -7.19 -2.84
CA ILE A 120 28.29 -8.64 -3.00
C ILE A 120 27.56 -9.26 -1.80
N LEU A 121 27.82 -8.76 -0.59
CA LEU A 121 27.14 -9.22 0.63
C LEU A 121 25.62 -8.96 0.60
N GLN A 122 25.14 -7.97 -0.16
CA GLN A 122 23.70 -7.68 -0.31
C GLN A 122 22.95 -8.79 -1.07
N MET A 123 23.64 -9.71 -1.75
CA MET A 123 22.95 -10.86 -2.37
C MET A 123 22.26 -11.76 -1.34
N HIS A 124 22.72 -11.76 -0.08
CA HIS A 124 22.06 -12.51 0.99
C HIS A 124 20.67 -11.95 1.34
N ASP A 125 20.41 -10.67 1.05
CA ASP A 125 19.12 -10.02 1.36
C ASP A 125 17.96 -10.62 0.55
N PHE A 126 18.24 -11.30 -0.57
CA PHE A 126 17.23 -12.00 -1.37
C PHE A 126 16.40 -13.00 -0.55
N VAL A 127 17.05 -13.78 0.33
CA VAL A 127 16.37 -14.77 1.17
C VAL A 127 15.40 -14.09 2.14
N THR A 128 15.81 -12.93 2.67
CA THR A 128 14.98 -12.11 3.56
C THR A 128 13.76 -11.59 2.80
N TYR A 129 13.95 -10.99 1.62
CA TYR A 129 12.84 -10.47 0.81
C TYR A 129 11.86 -11.56 0.38
N TRP A 130 12.36 -12.73 -0.04
CA TRP A 130 11.50 -13.84 -0.44
C TRP A 130 10.62 -14.35 0.72
N ARG A 131 11.13 -14.33 1.95
CA ARG A 131 10.40 -14.73 3.15
C ARG A 131 9.36 -13.70 3.58
N GLU A 132 9.66 -12.41 3.43
CA GLU A 132 8.76 -11.32 3.84
C GLU A 132 7.64 -11.08 2.82
N SER A 133 7.99 -11.04 1.53
CA SER A 133 7.03 -10.86 0.44
C SER A 133 7.55 -11.54 -0.83
N VAL A 134 6.86 -12.61 -1.25
CA VAL A 134 7.17 -13.32 -2.50
C VAL A 134 7.18 -12.36 -3.69
N ILE A 135 6.32 -11.34 -3.69
CA ILE A 135 6.26 -10.35 -4.76
C ILE A 135 7.53 -9.50 -4.80
N GLU A 136 8.02 -9.05 -3.64
CA GLU A 136 9.28 -8.29 -3.55
C GLU A 136 10.49 -9.15 -3.94
N GLY A 137 10.49 -10.42 -3.53
CA GLY A 137 11.48 -11.41 -3.97
C GLY A 137 11.48 -11.62 -5.49
N ILE A 138 10.31 -11.68 -6.13
CA ILE A 138 10.21 -11.76 -7.60
C ILE A 138 10.77 -10.49 -8.26
N VAL A 139 10.45 -9.31 -7.75
CA VAL A 139 10.97 -8.03 -8.29
C VAL A 139 12.50 -8.00 -8.19
N TRP A 140 13.05 -8.35 -7.03
CA TRP A 140 14.50 -8.40 -6.82
C TRP A 140 15.17 -9.42 -7.74
N GLY A 141 14.64 -10.64 -7.82
CA GLY A 141 15.21 -11.71 -8.64
C GLY A 141 15.16 -11.37 -10.13
N ALA A 142 14.00 -10.89 -10.61
CA ALA A 142 13.83 -10.53 -12.01
C ALA A 142 14.72 -9.35 -12.42
N THR A 143 14.86 -8.32 -11.57
CA THR A 143 15.75 -7.19 -11.84
C THR A 143 17.21 -7.59 -11.85
N PHE A 144 17.65 -8.37 -10.86
CA PHE A 144 19.01 -8.88 -10.80
C PHE A 144 19.35 -9.73 -12.03
N SER A 145 18.51 -10.72 -12.36
CA SER A 145 18.72 -11.57 -13.53
C SER A 145 18.68 -10.78 -14.83
N SER A 146 17.83 -9.76 -14.94
CA SER A 146 17.77 -8.91 -16.12
C SER A 146 19.07 -8.13 -16.33
N VAL A 147 19.62 -7.49 -15.29
CA VAL A 147 20.89 -6.75 -15.38
C VAL A 147 22.05 -7.68 -15.75
N VAL A 148 22.09 -8.89 -15.18
CA VAL A 148 23.18 -9.86 -15.44
C VAL A 148 23.12 -10.45 -16.86
N LEU A 149 21.92 -10.63 -17.42
CA LEU A 149 21.74 -11.31 -18.73
C LEU A 149 21.63 -10.34 -19.92
N LEU A 150 21.08 -9.13 -19.72
CA LEU A 150 20.71 -8.21 -20.80
C LEU A 150 21.46 -6.88 -20.81
N ASP A 151 22.19 -6.52 -19.75
CA ASP A 151 22.78 -5.21 -19.45
C ASP A 151 21.95 -4.30 -18.51
N ILE A 152 22.65 -3.29 -17.96
CA ILE A 152 22.14 -2.37 -16.94
C ILE A 152 20.95 -1.56 -17.45
N ASP A 153 20.99 -1.11 -18.71
CA ASP A 153 19.97 -0.22 -19.27
C ASP A 153 18.61 -0.93 -19.34
N TYR A 154 18.58 -2.14 -19.89
CA TYR A 154 17.37 -2.97 -19.96
C TYR A 154 16.93 -3.44 -18.56
N GLY A 155 17.89 -3.81 -17.71
CA GLY A 155 17.63 -4.21 -16.33
C GLY A 155 16.89 -3.14 -15.52
N LEU A 156 17.30 -1.88 -15.64
CA LEU A 156 16.65 -0.75 -14.98
C LEU A 156 15.21 -0.56 -15.48
N VAL A 157 15.01 -0.54 -16.80
CA VAL A 157 13.67 -0.34 -17.39
C VAL A 157 12.72 -1.45 -16.95
N ILE A 158 13.16 -2.71 -17.04
CA ILE A 158 12.38 -3.87 -16.61
C ILE A 158 12.04 -3.77 -15.12
N GLY A 159 12.99 -3.35 -14.28
CA GLY A 159 12.76 -3.15 -12.85
C GLY A 159 11.72 -2.10 -12.54
N ILE A 160 11.82 -0.92 -13.15
CA ILE A 160 10.85 0.16 -12.97
C ILE A 160 9.45 -0.30 -13.39
N CYS A 161 9.34 -0.93 -14.58
CA CYS A 161 8.06 -1.45 -15.06
C CYS A 161 7.48 -2.50 -14.13
N LEU A 162 8.29 -3.48 -13.67
CA LEU A 162 7.85 -4.54 -12.79
C LEU A 162 7.42 -4.01 -11.41
N SER A 163 8.16 -3.05 -10.85
CA SER A 163 7.79 -2.37 -9.61
C SER A 163 6.46 -1.62 -9.74
N LEU A 164 6.23 -0.90 -10.85
CA LEU A 164 4.96 -0.20 -11.08
C LEU A 164 3.79 -1.19 -11.20
N VAL A 165 3.97 -2.27 -11.97
CA VAL A 165 2.97 -3.33 -12.11
C VAL A 165 2.65 -3.97 -10.76
N CYS A 166 3.67 -4.26 -9.95
CA CYS A 166 3.51 -4.76 -8.59
C CYS A 166 2.66 -3.82 -7.72
N VAL A 167 2.97 -2.52 -7.71
CA VAL A 167 2.19 -1.53 -6.94
C VAL A 167 0.73 -1.49 -7.38
N ILE A 168 0.46 -1.57 -8.69
CA ILE A 168 -0.90 -1.64 -9.23
C ILE A 168 -1.63 -2.89 -8.73
N PHE A 169 -0.99 -4.06 -8.80
CA PHE A 169 -1.60 -5.32 -8.33
C PHE A 169 -1.85 -5.32 -6.83
N MET A 170 -0.92 -4.79 -6.03
CA MET A 170 -1.11 -4.66 -4.59
C MET A 170 -2.26 -3.70 -4.25
N SER A 171 -2.38 -2.60 -5.00
CA SER A 171 -3.46 -1.62 -4.83
C SER A 171 -4.87 -2.18 -5.12
N GLN A 172 -4.98 -3.23 -5.93
CA GLN A 172 -6.27 -3.85 -6.29
C GLN A 172 -6.85 -4.78 -5.22
N LYS A 173 -6.16 -5.02 -4.10
CA LYS A 173 -6.64 -5.94 -3.07
C LYS A 173 -7.76 -5.30 -2.23
N VAL A 174 -9.01 -5.60 -2.60
CA VAL A 174 -10.20 -5.21 -1.83
C VAL A 174 -10.76 -6.39 -1.04
N LEU A 175 -10.97 -6.18 0.25
CA LEU A 175 -11.57 -7.14 1.16
C LEU A 175 -13.01 -6.72 1.49
N VAL A 176 -13.89 -7.72 1.56
CA VAL A 176 -15.28 -7.57 1.99
C VAL A 176 -15.45 -8.56 3.13
N THR A 177 -15.62 -8.06 4.35
CA THR A 177 -15.76 -8.90 5.55
C THR A 177 -17.14 -8.74 6.15
N ARG A 178 -17.69 -9.84 6.66
CA ARG A 178 -18.99 -9.83 7.35
C ARG A 178 -18.78 -9.49 8.82
N LEU A 179 -19.61 -8.59 9.33
CA LEU A 179 -19.55 -8.16 10.72
C LEU A 179 -20.69 -8.77 11.54
N GLY A 180 -20.36 -9.17 12.76
CA GLY A 180 -21.31 -9.57 13.81
C GLY A 180 -21.18 -8.65 15.03
N ARG A 181 -22.25 -8.57 15.82
CA ARG A 181 -22.31 -7.78 17.04
C ARG A 181 -21.82 -8.62 18.22
N ILE A 182 -20.98 -8.03 19.08
CA ILE A 182 -20.61 -8.64 20.36
C ILE A 182 -21.77 -8.45 21.35
N PHE A 183 -22.10 -9.49 22.11
CA PHE A 183 -23.22 -9.50 23.06
C PHE A 183 -23.22 -8.25 23.96
N THR A 184 -24.38 -7.59 24.10
CA THR A 184 -24.61 -6.41 24.97
C THR A 184 -23.73 -5.18 24.71
N THR A 185 -23.01 -5.12 23.58
CA THR A 185 -22.16 -3.98 23.23
C THR A 185 -22.48 -3.45 21.84
N ASP A 186 -22.05 -2.24 21.52
CA ASP A 186 -22.21 -1.63 20.20
C ASP A 186 -20.99 -1.84 19.29
N ILE A 187 -20.22 -2.89 19.61
CA ILE A 187 -18.99 -3.23 18.90
C ILE A 187 -19.30 -4.30 17.85
N TYR A 188 -18.95 -3.98 16.60
CA TYR A 188 -19.11 -4.86 15.44
C TYR A 188 -17.74 -5.33 14.96
N VAL A 189 -17.53 -6.64 14.98
CA VAL A 189 -16.26 -7.30 14.62
C VAL A 189 -16.48 -8.38 13.57
N GLU A 190 -15.40 -8.83 12.93
CA GLU A 190 -15.45 -9.85 11.89
C GLU A 190 -15.97 -11.18 12.44
N SER A 191 -17.10 -11.67 11.92
CA SER A 191 -17.72 -12.93 12.34
C SER A 191 -16.79 -14.13 12.12
N ASP A 192 -16.00 -14.11 11.04
CA ASP A 192 -15.06 -15.19 10.71
C ASP A 192 -13.90 -15.30 11.70
N ARG A 193 -13.51 -14.18 12.32
CA ARG A 193 -12.36 -14.10 13.23
C ARG A 193 -12.76 -14.31 14.69
N TYR A 194 -13.90 -13.76 15.10
CA TYR A 194 -14.36 -13.76 16.49
C TYR A 194 -15.63 -14.57 16.65
N LYS A 195 -15.51 -15.78 17.23
CA LYS A 195 -16.66 -16.68 17.48
C LYS A 195 -17.71 -16.12 18.46
N SER A 196 -17.37 -15.08 19.21
CA SER A 196 -18.27 -14.37 20.12
C SER A 196 -19.14 -13.32 19.42
N ALA A 197 -18.94 -13.08 18.12
CA ALA A 197 -19.73 -12.17 17.32
C ALA A 197 -20.96 -12.89 16.77
N PHE A 198 -22.14 -12.32 17.03
CA PHE A 198 -23.42 -12.87 16.58
C PHE A 198 -23.98 -12.02 15.46
N GLU A 199 -24.53 -12.68 14.44
CA GLU A 199 -25.17 -12.01 13.33
C GLU A 199 -26.62 -11.70 13.67
N ILE A 200 -27.10 -10.55 13.20
CA ILE A 200 -28.45 -10.09 13.50
C ILE A 200 -29.40 -10.66 12.44
N PRO A 201 -30.45 -11.41 12.81
CA PRO A 201 -31.38 -11.98 11.85
C PRO A 201 -31.99 -10.91 10.94
N GLY A 202 -31.99 -11.16 9.62
CA GLY A 202 -32.53 -10.25 8.61
C GLY A 202 -31.65 -9.04 8.26
N VAL A 203 -30.52 -8.81 8.96
CA VAL A 203 -29.61 -7.69 8.71
C VAL A 203 -28.19 -8.19 8.42
N VAL A 204 -27.68 -7.88 7.22
CA VAL A 204 -26.33 -8.25 6.79
C VAL A 204 -25.43 -7.02 6.84
N ILE A 205 -24.40 -7.06 7.68
CA ILE A 205 -23.44 -5.96 7.83
C ILE A 205 -22.13 -6.36 7.16
N LEU A 206 -21.68 -5.55 6.20
CA LEU A 206 -20.45 -5.79 5.44
C LEU A 206 -19.53 -4.59 5.54
N ARG A 207 -18.27 -4.85 5.90
CA ARG A 207 -17.20 -3.84 5.87
C ARG A 207 -16.42 -3.95 4.59
N LEU A 208 -16.27 -2.83 3.89
CA LEU A 208 -15.46 -2.71 2.69
C LEU A 208 -14.10 -2.12 3.05
N LEU A 209 -13.02 -2.84 2.74
CA LEU A 209 -11.65 -2.38 3.01
C LEU A 209 -10.85 -2.23 1.71
N GLY A 210 -10.28 -1.04 1.49
CA GLY A 210 -9.40 -0.73 0.36
C GLY A 210 -10.00 0.27 -0.64
N GLY A 211 -9.31 0.48 -1.75
CA GLY A 211 -9.76 1.39 -2.82
C GLY A 211 -10.65 0.67 -3.83
N ILE A 212 -11.86 1.18 -4.05
CA ILE A 212 -12.83 0.58 -4.98
C ILE A 212 -12.84 1.38 -6.28
N ASN A 213 -12.19 0.87 -7.30
CA ASN A 213 -12.04 1.52 -8.60
C ASN A 213 -12.72 0.72 -9.72
N PHE A 214 -12.63 1.21 -10.94
CA PHE A 214 -13.20 0.58 -12.14
C PHE A 214 -12.74 -0.86 -12.37
N VAL A 215 -11.56 -1.25 -11.86
CA VAL A 215 -11.02 -2.61 -11.96
C VAL A 215 -11.62 -3.53 -10.90
N THR A 216 -11.85 -3.03 -9.69
CA THR A 216 -12.25 -3.85 -8.53
C THR A 216 -13.75 -3.85 -8.26
N LYS A 217 -14.50 -2.85 -8.76
CA LYS A 217 -15.94 -2.67 -8.49
C LYS A 217 -16.78 -3.94 -8.70
N ASP A 218 -16.59 -4.65 -9.81
CA ASP A 218 -17.40 -5.82 -10.14
C ASP A 218 -17.10 -7.00 -9.21
N LYS A 219 -15.84 -7.11 -8.78
CA LYS A 219 -15.43 -8.11 -7.77
C LYS A 219 -16.06 -7.79 -6.42
N VAL A 220 -16.13 -6.52 -6.04
CA VAL A 220 -16.76 -6.07 -4.79
C VAL A 220 -18.25 -6.35 -4.80
N VAL A 221 -18.96 -5.92 -5.85
CA VAL A 221 -20.41 -6.17 -6.00
C VAL A 221 -20.72 -7.66 -5.97
N LYS A 222 -19.95 -8.50 -6.69
CA LYS A 222 -20.10 -9.96 -6.66
C LYS A 222 -19.86 -10.55 -5.27
N LYS A 223 -18.84 -10.07 -4.53
CA LYS A 223 -18.58 -10.51 -3.15
C LYS A 223 -19.71 -10.11 -2.21
N ILE A 224 -20.24 -8.90 -2.32
CA ILE A 224 -21.38 -8.42 -1.53
C ILE A 224 -22.59 -9.31 -1.80
N ALA A 225 -22.96 -9.50 -3.07
CA ALA A 225 -24.08 -10.36 -3.46
C ALA A 225 -23.91 -11.81 -2.98
N LYS A 226 -22.69 -12.36 -3.02
CA LYS A 226 -22.40 -13.71 -2.49
C LYS A 226 -22.64 -13.78 -0.98
N ASN A 227 -22.22 -12.77 -0.20
CA ASN A 227 -22.43 -12.74 1.24
C ASN A 227 -23.92 -12.57 1.60
N ILE A 228 -24.66 -11.76 0.85
CA ILE A 228 -26.12 -11.61 1.03
C ILE A 228 -26.82 -12.95 0.79
N LYS A 229 -26.49 -13.65 -0.30
CA LYS A 229 -27.06 -14.97 -0.61
C LYS A 229 -26.73 -16.02 0.46
N ALA A 230 -25.51 -16.02 0.99
CA ALA A 230 -25.12 -16.92 2.06
C ALA A 230 -25.93 -16.66 3.35
N ALA A 231 -26.08 -15.39 3.74
CA ALA A 231 -26.89 -15.00 4.89
C ALA A 231 -28.38 -15.32 4.71
N SER A 232 -28.90 -15.19 3.49
CA SER A 232 -30.30 -15.45 3.16
C SER A 232 -30.72 -16.91 3.33
N GLN A 233 -29.77 -17.85 3.44
CA GLN A 233 -30.07 -19.27 3.69
C GLN A 233 -30.53 -19.53 5.12
N GLU A 234 -30.08 -18.72 6.09
CA GLU A 234 -30.45 -18.86 7.49
C GLU A 234 -31.69 -18.04 7.82
N PHE A 235 -31.73 -16.78 7.37
CA PHE A 235 -32.84 -15.85 7.56
C PHE A 235 -33.02 -14.99 6.31
N GLU A 236 -34.26 -14.76 5.90
CA GLU A 236 -34.55 -13.87 4.77
C GLU A 236 -33.96 -12.47 5.03
N THR A 237 -33.01 -12.05 4.17
CA THR A 237 -32.29 -10.79 4.35
C THR A 237 -33.17 -9.62 3.92
N GLN A 238 -33.39 -8.66 4.81
CA GLN A 238 -34.19 -7.46 4.54
C GLN A 238 -33.33 -6.21 4.40
N PHE A 239 -32.24 -6.13 5.16
CA PHE A 239 -31.36 -4.96 5.18
C PHE A 239 -29.91 -5.36 4.95
N VAL A 240 -29.23 -4.56 4.13
CA VAL A 240 -27.79 -4.69 3.90
C VAL A 240 -27.11 -3.38 4.28
N ILE A 241 -26.23 -3.44 5.27
CA ILE A 241 -25.50 -2.29 5.79
C ILE A 241 -24.06 -2.36 5.28
N LEU A 242 -23.65 -1.37 4.51
CA LEU A 242 -22.29 -1.25 3.99
C LEU A 242 -21.50 -0.22 4.81
N ASP A 243 -20.52 -0.71 5.56
CA ASP A 243 -19.55 0.12 6.27
C ASP A 243 -18.45 0.58 5.31
N MET A 244 -18.42 1.89 5.07
CA MET A 244 -17.53 2.58 4.14
C MET A 244 -16.30 3.21 4.82
N MET A 245 -16.14 3.06 6.14
CA MET A 245 -15.09 3.75 6.91
C MET A 245 -13.68 3.43 6.40
N ALA A 246 -13.44 2.16 6.03
CA ALA A 246 -12.14 1.68 5.57
C ALA A 246 -11.96 1.77 4.04
N VAL A 247 -12.87 2.47 3.35
CA VAL A 247 -12.74 2.72 1.91
C VAL A 247 -11.86 3.95 1.69
N SER A 248 -10.69 3.74 1.09
CA SER A 248 -9.69 4.80 0.90
C SER A 248 -10.03 5.74 -0.26
N SER A 249 -10.55 5.20 -1.36
CA SER A 249 -10.91 5.95 -2.55
C SER A 249 -11.97 5.24 -3.38
N VAL A 250 -12.74 6.02 -4.12
CA VAL A 250 -13.74 5.54 -5.09
C VAL A 250 -13.69 6.39 -6.36
N ASP A 251 -14.12 5.80 -7.48
CA ASP A 251 -14.31 6.53 -8.73
C ASP A 251 -15.80 6.58 -9.14
N SER A 252 -16.10 7.35 -10.18
CA SER A 252 -17.48 7.50 -10.69
C SER A 252 -18.07 6.19 -11.21
N SER A 253 -17.23 5.27 -11.67
CA SER A 253 -17.67 3.97 -12.18
C SER A 253 -18.15 3.05 -11.05
N THR A 254 -17.52 3.15 -9.87
CA THR A 254 -17.93 2.47 -8.64
C THR A 254 -19.27 3.01 -8.15
N VAL A 255 -19.45 4.34 -8.16
CA VAL A 255 -20.72 4.96 -7.74
C VAL A 255 -21.88 4.47 -8.61
N LYS A 256 -21.71 4.46 -9.94
CA LYS A 256 -22.71 3.92 -10.87
C LYS A 256 -23.00 2.43 -10.63
N ALA A 257 -21.97 1.64 -10.34
CA ALA A 257 -22.15 0.23 -10.02
C ALA A 257 -22.97 0.04 -8.73
N PHE A 258 -22.75 0.87 -7.69
CA PHE A 258 -23.57 0.84 -6.49
C PHE A 258 -25.00 1.36 -6.72
N GLN A 259 -25.21 2.33 -7.62
CA GLN A 259 -26.57 2.77 -7.99
C GLN A 259 -27.35 1.65 -8.66
N GLN A 260 -26.72 0.96 -9.63
CA GLN A 260 -27.34 -0.19 -10.28
C GLN A 260 -27.60 -1.31 -9.28
N PHE A 261 -26.61 -1.63 -8.45
CA PHE A 261 -26.75 -2.68 -7.44
C PHE A 261 -27.85 -2.37 -6.42
N ASN A 262 -28.03 -1.10 -6.03
CA ASN A 262 -29.14 -0.67 -5.17
C ASN A 262 -30.50 -0.90 -5.85
N LYS A 263 -30.62 -0.64 -7.15
CA LYS A 263 -31.85 -0.92 -7.92
C LYS A 263 -32.14 -2.42 -7.95
N ASP A 264 -31.12 -3.24 -8.18
CA ASP A 264 -31.23 -4.70 -8.20
C ASP A 264 -31.62 -5.29 -6.84
N LEU A 265 -31.13 -4.71 -5.74
CA LEU A 265 -31.50 -5.10 -4.36
C LEU A 265 -32.92 -4.65 -4.00
N LYS A 266 -33.33 -3.44 -4.38
CA LYS A 266 -34.71 -2.96 -4.17
C LYS A 266 -35.74 -3.84 -4.89
N ALA A 267 -35.41 -4.38 -6.06
CA ALA A 267 -36.27 -5.32 -6.77
C ALA A 267 -36.47 -6.66 -6.03
N GLN A 268 -35.62 -6.96 -5.05
CA GLN A 268 -35.70 -8.14 -4.16
C GLN A 268 -36.25 -7.78 -2.78
N ASP A 269 -36.85 -6.59 -2.60
CA ASP A 269 -37.28 -6.04 -1.30
C ASP A 269 -36.15 -5.91 -0.25
N ILE A 270 -34.88 -5.83 -0.70
CA ILE A 270 -33.71 -5.64 0.17
C ILE A 270 -33.33 -4.16 0.18
N THR A 271 -33.32 -3.55 1.36
CA THR A 271 -32.93 -2.15 1.53
C THR A 271 -31.43 -2.05 1.84
N MET A 272 -30.69 -1.37 0.98
CA MET A 272 -29.27 -1.10 1.17
C MET A 272 -29.07 0.21 1.94
N LYS A 273 -28.20 0.21 2.96
CA LYS A 273 -27.84 1.36 3.79
C LYS A 273 -26.32 1.55 3.78
N PHE A 274 -25.87 2.80 3.86
CA PHE A 274 -24.45 3.12 3.98
C PHE A 274 -24.12 3.73 5.33
N VAL A 275 -22.95 3.40 5.83
CA VAL A 275 -22.43 3.86 7.11
C VAL A 275 -21.03 4.43 6.93
N GLN A 276 -20.72 5.52 7.66
CA GLN A 276 -19.36 6.05 7.84
C GLN A 276 -18.61 6.35 6.53
N PHE A 277 -19.17 7.23 5.70
CA PHE A 277 -18.42 7.76 4.57
C PHE A 277 -17.25 8.62 5.01
N THR A 278 -16.04 8.29 4.54
CA THR A 278 -14.89 9.20 4.59
C THR A 278 -15.14 10.41 3.69
N GLU A 279 -14.69 11.60 4.09
CA GLU A 279 -14.95 12.86 3.38
C GLU A 279 -14.59 12.84 1.87
N PRO A 280 -13.43 12.29 1.45
CA PRO A 280 -13.09 12.20 0.03
C PRO A 280 -14.06 11.31 -0.76
N VAL A 281 -14.51 10.20 -0.15
CA VAL A 281 -15.47 9.26 -0.76
C VAL A 281 -16.83 9.93 -0.89
N ARG A 282 -17.30 10.61 0.17
CA ARG A 282 -18.58 11.34 0.15
C ARG A 282 -18.64 12.39 -0.95
N LYS A 283 -17.56 13.16 -1.14
CA LYS A 283 -17.47 14.17 -2.21
C LYS A 283 -17.63 13.55 -3.60
N VAL A 284 -17.08 12.36 -3.85
CA VAL A 284 -17.23 11.68 -5.14
C VAL A 284 -18.68 11.22 -5.35
N PHE A 285 -19.32 10.66 -4.31
CA PHE A 285 -20.75 10.28 -4.36
C PHE A 285 -21.66 11.49 -4.62
N GLN A 286 -21.40 12.63 -3.97
CA GLN A 286 -22.14 13.88 -4.20
C GLN A 286 -21.98 14.37 -5.65
N ARG A 287 -20.75 14.41 -6.17
CA ARG A 287 -20.48 14.83 -7.56
C ARG A 287 -21.14 13.93 -8.60
N CYS A 288 -21.38 12.66 -8.28
CA CYS A 288 -22.06 11.72 -9.15
C CYS A 288 -23.58 11.70 -8.95
N ASN A 289 -24.16 12.65 -8.20
CA ASN A 289 -25.59 12.73 -7.87
C ASN A 289 -26.15 11.44 -7.26
N PHE A 290 -25.34 10.69 -6.50
CA PHE A 290 -25.77 9.45 -5.88
C PHE A 290 -26.97 9.67 -4.94
N PHE A 291 -26.87 10.70 -4.10
CA PHE A 291 -27.87 11.04 -3.07
C PHE A 291 -29.14 11.69 -3.62
N ALA A 292 -29.22 11.98 -4.93
CA ALA A 292 -30.47 12.39 -5.55
C ALA A 292 -31.38 11.18 -5.86
N GLU A 293 -30.79 10.04 -6.21
CA GLU A 293 -31.51 8.77 -6.46
C GLU A 293 -31.60 7.88 -5.21
N PHE A 294 -30.70 8.08 -4.25
CA PHE A 294 -30.62 7.31 -3.02
C PHE A 294 -31.19 8.11 -1.85
N ASP A 295 -32.10 7.52 -1.10
CA ASP A 295 -32.75 8.19 0.03
C ASP A 295 -31.71 8.52 1.12
N GLU A 296 -31.61 9.79 1.49
CA GLU A 296 -30.67 10.25 2.52
C GLU A 296 -30.98 9.61 3.88
N SER A 297 -32.22 9.13 4.10
CA SER A 297 -32.61 8.36 5.28
C SER A 297 -31.79 7.07 5.47
N CYS A 298 -31.21 6.54 4.39
CA CYS A 298 -30.42 5.31 4.40
C CYS A 298 -28.91 5.56 4.63
N LEU A 299 -28.54 6.77 5.07
CA LEU A 299 -27.16 7.17 5.38
C LEU A 299 -27.00 7.40 6.88
N PHE A 300 -26.06 6.68 7.50
CA PHE A 300 -25.88 6.72 8.95
C PHE A 300 -24.43 7.05 9.35
N PRO A 301 -24.25 7.75 10.47
CA PRO A 301 -22.92 8.06 10.99
C PRO A 301 -22.27 6.86 11.69
N THR A 302 -23.05 5.91 12.23
CA THR A 302 -22.53 4.71 12.89
C THR A 302 -23.27 3.44 12.45
N ILE A 303 -22.63 2.28 12.64
CA ILE A 303 -23.24 0.98 12.32
C ILE A 303 -24.42 0.72 13.25
N HIS A 304 -24.29 1.11 14.52
CA HIS A 304 -25.32 0.89 15.52
C HIS A 304 -26.62 1.62 15.17
N ASP A 305 -26.54 2.90 14.75
CA ASP A 305 -27.72 3.68 14.34
C ASP A 305 -28.45 3.05 13.16
N ALA A 306 -27.69 2.59 12.16
CA ALA A 306 -28.25 1.91 10.98
C ALA A 306 -28.95 0.59 11.36
N VAL A 307 -28.41 -0.14 12.34
CA VAL A 307 -28.99 -1.38 12.85
C VAL A 307 -30.26 -1.10 13.64
N LEU A 308 -30.25 -0.12 14.54
CA LEU A 308 -31.45 0.27 15.31
C LEU A 308 -32.60 0.64 14.39
N ASP A 309 -32.35 1.48 13.39
CA ASP A 309 -33.35 1.86 12.39
C ASP A 309 -33.90 0.64 11.62
N SER A 310 -33.01 -0.29 11.24
CA SER A 310 -33.41 -1.52 10.54
C SER A 310 -34.33 -2.40 11.40
N VAL A 311 -33.99 -2.57 12.68
CA VAL A 311 -34.80 -3.38 13.62
C VAL A 311 -36.15 -2.72 13.87
N THR A 312 -36.21 -1.40 14.04
CA THR A 312 -37.46 -0.66 14.23
C THR A 312 -38.39 -0.80 13.00
N LEU A 313 -37.83 -0.71 11.79
CA LEU A 313 -38.60 -0.90 10.56
C LEU A 313 -39.13 -2.33 10.40
N THR A 314 -38.35 -3.35 10.78
CA THR A 314 -38.83 -4.74 10.75
C THR A 314 -39.98 -4.97 11.74
N ASN A 315 -39.89 -4.37 12.94
CA ASN A 315 -40.95 -4.47 13.95
C ASN A 315 -42.25 -3.80 13.51
N ASN A 316 -42.17 -2.60 12.93
CA ASN A 316 -43.35 -1.86 12.46
C ASN A 316 -44.06 -2.54 11.28
N ASN A 317 -43.31 -3.24 10.42
CA ASN A 317 -43.87 -3.96 9.27
C ASN A 317 -44.45 -5.34 9.61
N GLY A 318 -44.47 -5.74 10.90
CA GLY A 318 -45.08 -7.00 11.36
C GLY A 318 -44.45 -8.28 10.80
N ARG A 319 -43.26 -8.19 10.17
CA ARG A 319 -42.58 -9.30 9.50
C ARG A 319 -41.76 -10.18 10.44
N LEU A 320 -41.40 -9.70 11.64
CA LEU A 320 -40.93 -10.54 12.74
C LEU A 320 -42.10 -10.81 13.70
N LYS A 321 -42.70 -12.01 13.60
CA LYS A 321 -43.76 -12.48 14.52
C LYS A 321 -43.25 -12.85 15.92
N THR A 322 -41.99 -12.58 16.24
CA THR A 322 -41.46 -12.64 17.60
C THR A 322 -41.45 -11.22 18.16
N SER A 323 -42.40 -10.95 19.05
CA SER A 323 -42.49 -9.70 19.80
C SER A 323 -41.21 -9.51 20.63
N PHE A 324 -40.22 -8.83 20.08
CA PHE A 324 -39.11 -8.26 20.86
C PHE A 324 -39.53 -6.88 21.34
N THR A 325 -40.55 -6.86 22.20
CA THR A 325 -41.15 -5.62 22.70
C THR A 325 -40.31 -4.94 23.77
N ASN A 326 -39.30 -5.62 24.33
CA ASN A 326 -38.35 -5.01 25.25
C ASN A 326 -36.91 -5.32 24.85
N LEU A 327 -36.01 -4.35 25.04
CA LEU A 327 -34.55 -4.53 24.96
C LEU A 327 -34.05 -5.70 25.83
N THR A 328 -34.83 -6.15 26.82
CA THR A 328 -34.58 -7.32 27.67
C THR A 328 -34.79 -8.66 26.98
N ASP A 329 -35.59 -8.75 25.92
CA ASP A 329 -35.88 -10.04 25.26
C ASP A 329 -34.75 -10.50 24.32
N ILE A 330 -33.96 -9.55 23.81
CA ILE A 330 -32.69 -9.84 23.13
C ILE A 330 -31.63 -10.35 24.13
N ILE A 331 -31.73 -9.92 25.40
CA ILE A 331 -30.83 -10.34 26.49
C ILE A 331 -31.19 -11.76 26.99
N THR A 332 -32.47 -12.14 27.02
CA THR A 332 -32.94 -13.45 27.52
C THR A 332 -32.84 -14.59 26.49
N LEU A 333 -32.93 -14.32 25.18
CA LEU A 333 -32.69 -15.36 24.17
C LEU A 333 -31.21 -15.79 24.08
N GLY A 334 -30.31 -14.88 24.44
CA GLY A 334 -28.88 -15.17 24.65
C GLY A 334 -28.57 -15.91 25.95
N SER A 335 -29.55 -16.13 26.85
CA SER A 335 -29.39 -16.92 28.08
C SER A 335 -30.12 -18.27 28.05
N SER A 336 -31.28 -18.39 27.40
CA SER A 336 -32.06 -19.65 27.42
C SER A 336 -31.66 -20.63 26.32
N SER A 337 -31.31 -20.16 25.12
CA SER A 337 -30.85 -21.03 24.02
C SER A 337 -29.36 -21.41 24.16
N THR A 338 -28.59 -20.59 24.87
CA THR A 338 -27.19 -20.82 25.24
C THR A 338 -27.06 -21.77 26.44
N LEU A 339 -27.92 -21.73 27.45
CA LEU A 339 -27.89 -22.72 28.54
C LEU A 339 -28.20 -24.14 28.06
N ASN A 340 -29.14 -24.32 27.13
CA ASN A 340 -29.45 -25.63 26.57
C ASN A 340 -28.44 -26.11 25.51
N SER A 341 -27.80 -25.22 24.75
CA SER A 341 -26.75 -25.62 23.79
C SER A 341 -25.38 -25.81 24.45
N LEU A 342 -25.09 -25.12 25.56
CA LEU A 342 -23.92 -25.36 26.41
C LEU A 342 -24.09 -26.64 27.25
N SER A 343 -25.30 -26.96 27.77
CA SER A 343 -25.51 -28.23 28.49
C SER A 343 -25.38 -29.45 27.57
N HIS A 344 -25.89 -29.37 26.33
CA HIS A 344 -25.77 -30.46 25.36
C HIS A 344 -24.34 -30.65 24.81
N LYS A 345 -23.54 -29.57 24.67
CA LYS A 345 -22.13 -29.66 24.21
C LYS A 345 -21.13 -30.01 25.30
N VAL A 346 -21.46 -29.78 26.57
CA VAL A 346 -20.62 -30.20 27.71
C VAL A 346 -20.91 -31.65 28.10
N SER A 347 -22.16 -32.11 28.00
CA SER A 347 -22.53 -33.51 28.29
C SER A 347 -22.04 -34.51 27.22
N SER A 348 -21.82 -34.07 25.98
CA SER A 348 -21.28 -34.94 24.91
C SER A 348 -19.75 -35.05 24.89
N LYS A 349 -19.06 -34.54 25.92
CA LYS A 349 -17.59 -34.52 26.02
C LYS A 349 -17.06 -34.89 27.41
N LEU A 350 -17.87 -35.56 28.23
CA LEU A 350 -17.44 -36.28 29.43
C LEU A 350 -17.63 -37.78 29.22
#